data_AF-A0A091RDC9-F1
#
_entry.id   AF-A0A091RDC9-F1
#
_cell.length_a   1.000
_cell.length_b   1.000
_cell.length_c   1.000
_cell.angle_alpha   90.00
_cell.angle_beta   90.00
_cell.angle_gamma   90.00
#
_symmetry.space_group_name_H-M   'P 1'
#
loop_
_entity.id
_entity.type
_entity.pdbx_description
1 polymer ?
#
loop_
_entity_poly.entity_id
_entity_poly.type
_entity_poly.pdbx_seq_one_letter_code
_entity_poly.pdbx_strand_id
1 'polypeptide(L)'
;EWNSTVGQLEAEALKILLLEDYTEKEHLKLSNQKICLLREEVCFHMEERKALLQEANDFFHTADKVSIENYLKIFNSEDVCLPIVTVKSEELHEAIKGCTASTFQKGQTLVAKADCHSSWVTGIHKMMEYVQRKVDQLIRQCPDYEEL
;
A
#
# COMPACT_ATOMS: atom_id res chain seq x y z
N GLU A 1 -2.57 28.28 -2.79
CA GLU A 1 -1.27 28.99 -2.72
C GLU A 1 -0.36 28.68 -3.91
N TRP A 2 0.05 27.43 -4.13
CA TRP A 2 1.02 27.06 -5.19
C TRP A 2 0.72 27.65 -6.59
N ASN A 3 -0.50 27.46 -7.10
CA ASN A 3 -0.87 27.97 -8.43
C ASN A 3 -0.78 29.50 -8.53
N SER A 4 -1.01 30.21 -7.42
CA SER A 4 -0.87 31.67 -7.37
C SER A 4 0.60 32.09 -7.42
N THR A 5 1.48 31.35 -6.74
CA THR A 5 2.92 31.59 -6.75
C THR A 5 3.52 31.33 -8.13
N VAL A 6 3.09 30.26 -8.81
CA VAL A 6 3.49 29.97 -10.19
C VAL A 6 3.07 31.10 -11.14
N GLY A 7 1.83 31.58 -11.06
CA GLY A 7 1.36 32.67 -11.90
C GLY A 7 2.08 34.00 -11.67
N GLN A 8 2.49 34.29 -10.43
CA GLN A 8 3.32 35.47 -10.12
C GLN A 8 4.71 35.38 -10.76
N LEU A 9 5.34 34.20 -10.67
CA LEU A 9 6.64 33.94 -11.30
C LEU A 9 6.59 34.08 -12.84
N GLU A 10 5.51 33.62 -13.48
CA GLU A 10 5.32 33.77 -14.93
C GLU A 10 5.20 35.25 -15.36
N ALA A 11 4.43 36.05 -14.62
CA ALA A 11 4.27 37.48 -14.89
C ALA A 11 5.58 38.26 -14.70
N GLU A 12 6.40 37.87 -13.72
CA GLU A 12 7.69 38.49 -13.45
C GLU A 12 8.74 38.11 -14.49
N ALA A 13 8.74 36.85 -14.94
CA ALA A 13 9.58 36.39 -16.05
C ALA A 13 9.26 37.15 -17.35
N LEU A 14 7.98 37.40 -17.64
CA LEU A 14 7.54 38.21 -18.79
C LEU A 14 8.07 39.64 -18.74
N LYS A 15 8.01 40.30 -17.57
CA LYS A 15 8.58 41.65 -17.40
C LYS A 15 10.06 41.69 -17.72
N ILE A 16 10.83 40.73 -17.22
CA ILE A 16 12.29 40.65 -17.43
C ILE A 16 12.61 40.40 -18.90
N LEU A 17 11.81 39.58 -19.60
CA LEU A 17 12.01 39.23 -21.00
C LEU A 17 11.85 40.45 -21.95
N LEU A 18 11.03 41.41 -21.55
CA LEU A 18 10.75 42.66 -22.27
C LEU A 18 11.77 43.78 -22.01
N LEU A 19 12.66 43.63 -21.02
CA LEU A 19 13.75 44.57 -20.76
C LEU A 19 14.98 44.23 -21.64
N GLU A 20 15.33 45.14 -22.56
CA GLU A 20 16.45 44.95 -23.51
C GLU A 20 17.84 44.90 -22.84
N ASP A 21 18.06 45.63 -21.75
CA ASP A 21 19.37 45.80 -21.08
C ASP A 21 19.50 45.08 -19.72
N TYR A 22 18.72 44.04 -19.46
CA TYR A 22 18.79 43.34 -18.18
C TYR A 22 20.09 42.52 -18.06
N THR A 23 21.05 43.03 -17.27
CA THR A 23 22.42 42.49 -17.14
C THR A 23 22.50 41.08 -16.53
N GLU A 24 21.47 40.63 -15.83
CA GLU A 24 21.42 39.30 -15.19
C GLU A 24 20.56 38.27 -15.96
N LYS A 25 20.21 38.55 -17.23
CA LYS A 25 19.29 37.70 -18.03
C LYS A 25 19.77 36.25 -18.15
N GLU A 26 21.07 36.02 -18.30
CA GLU A 26 21.63 34.66 -18.36
C GLU A 26 21.59 33.94 -17.00
N HIS A 27 21.82 34.67 -15.90
CA HIS A 27 21.69 34.10 -14.56
C HIS A 27 20.25 33.65 -14.27
N LEU A 28 19.27 34.49 -14.65
CA LEU A 28 17.85 34.13 -14.53
C LEU A 28 17.46 32.94 -15.41
N LYS A 29 17.99 32.86 -16.63
CA LYS A 29 17.75 31.73 -17.53
C LYS A 29 18.26 30.42 -16.93
N LEU A 30 19.48 30.43 -16.37
CA LEU A 30 20.05 29.28 -15.68
C LEU A 30 19.24 28.89 -14.43
N SER A 31 18.83 29.89 -13.63
CA SER A 31 17.99 29.67 -12.45
C SER A 31 16.63 29.07 -12.82
N ASN A 32 16.00 29.56 -13.88
CA ASN A 32 14.72 29.05 -14.38
C ASN A 32 14.85 27.60 -14.86
N GLN A 33 15.91 27.27 -15.62
CA GLN A 33 16.20 25.89 -16.00
C GLN A 33 16.32 24.97 -14.79
N LYS A 34 17.04 25.40 -13.74
CA LYS A 34 17.17 24.62 -12.50
C LYS A 34 15.82 24.42 -11.79
N ILE A 35 14.98 25.46 -11.75
CA ILE A 35 13.63 25.37 -11.15
C ILE A 35 12.75 24.40 -11.94
N CYS A 36 12.79 24.43 -13.28
CA CYS A 36 12.04 23.50 -14.12
C CYS A 36 12.46 22.05 -13.86
N LEU A 37 13.77 21.77 -13.80
CA LEU A 37 14.28 20.44 -13.49
C LEU A 37 13.84 19.96 -12.10
N LEU A 38 13.95 20.82 -11.08
CA LEU A 38 13.48 20.49 -9.73
C LEU A 38 11.97 20.22 -9.69
N ARG A 39 11.18 20.97 -10.46
CA ARG A 39 9.74 20.74 -10.57
C ARG A 39 9.45 19.35 -11.14
N GLU A 40 10.15 18.96 -12.20
CA GLU A 40 10.00 17.64 -12.82
C GLU A 40 10.38 16.51 -11.86
N GLU A 41 11.49 16.65 -11.13
CA GLU A 41 11.94 15.69 -10.12
C GLU A 41 10.93 15.54 -8.97
N VAL A 42 10.41 16.66 -8.46
CA VAL A 42 9.37 16.64 -7.41
C VAL A 42 8.08 15.99 -7.92
N CYS A 43 7.64 16.31 -9.14
CA CYS A 43 6.46 15.68 -9.73
C CYS A 43 6.64 14.17 -9.88
N PHE A 44 7.81 13.72 -10.33
CA PHE A 44 8.14 12.31 -10.44
C PHE A 44 8.05 11.60 -9.08
N HIS A 45 8.70 12.15 -8.05
CA HIS A 45 8.66 11.58 -6.70
C HIS A 45 7.26 11.60 -6.07
N MET A 46 6.43 12.59 -6.37
CA MET A 46 5.03 12.62 -5.91
C MET A 46 4.21 11.49 -6.51
N GLU A 47 4.37 11.18 -7.80
CA GLU A 47 3.68 10.05 -8.43
C GLU A 47 4.20 8.70 -7.93
N GLU A 48 5.52 8.55 -7.72
CA GLU A 48 6.08 7.36 -7.06
C GLU A 48 5.48 7.16 -5.66
N ARG A 49 5.45 8.23 -4.85
CA ARG A 49 4.87 8.20 -3.51
C ARG A 49 3.38 7.84 -3.54
N LYS A 50 2.62 8.40 -4.48
CA LYS A 50 1.20 8.10 -4.65
C LYS A 50 0.95 6.63 -5.00
N ALA A 51 1.75 6.06 -5.90
CA ALA A 51 1.67 4.64 -6.25
C ALA A 51 1.95 3.74 -5.03
N LEU A 52 2.98 4.05 -4.25
CA LEU A 52 3.30 3.32 -3.02
C LEU A 52 2.19 3.40 -1.97
N LEU A 53 1.60 4.59 -1.79
CA LEU A 53 0.48 4.77 -0.86
C LEU A 53 -0.76 3.99 -1.31
N GLN A 54 -1.04 3.96 -2.61
CA GLN A 54 -2.15 3.18 -3.15
C GLN A 54 -1.94 1.68 -2.91
N GLU A 55 -0.73 1.16 -3.20
CA GLU A 55 -0.40 -0.25 -2.98
C GLU A 55 -0.52 -0.64 -1.49
N ALA A 56 -0.06 0.23 -0.59
CA ALA A 56 -0.21 0.02 0.85
C ALA A 56 -1.68 0.04 1.28
N ASN A 57 -2.48 0.98 0.77
CA ASN A 57 -3.90 1.06 1.10
C ASN A 57 -4.67 -0.20 0.63
N ASP A 58 -4.39 -0.65 -0.59
CA ASP A 58 -4.97 -1.87 -1.15
C ASP A 58 -4.60 -3.12 -0.32
N PHE A 59 -3.38 -3.17 0.19
CA PHE A 59 -2.95 -4.21 1.13
C PHE A 59 -3.80 -4.20 2.42
N PHE A 60 -3.95 -3.04 3.07
CA PHE A 60 -4.73 -2.94 4.30
C PHE A 60 -6.20 -3.30 4.08
N HIS A 61 -6.82 -2.89 2.97
CA HIS A 61 -8.19 -3.28 2.62
C HIS A 61 -8.34 -4.79 2.36
N THR A 62 -7.36 -5.39 1.67
CA THR A 62 -7.39 -6.84 1.41
C THR A 62 -7.23 -7.64 2.70
N ALA A 63 -6.31 -7.22 3.57
CA ALA A 63 -6.07 -7.87 4.85
C ALA A 63 -7.32 -7.88 5.75
N ASP A 64 -8.06 -6.76 5.78
CA ASP A 64 -9.32 -6.66 6.54
C ASP A 64 -10.41 -7.57 5.96
N LYS A 65 -10.54 -7.61 4.63
CA LYS A 65 -11.54 -8.42 3.92
C LYS A 65 -11.32 -9.93 4.08
N VAL A 66 -10.06 -10.40 3.96
CA VAL A 66 -9.70 -11.83 4.13
C VAL A 66 -10.06 -12.32 5.53
N SER A 67 -10.04 -11.44 6.54
CA SER A 67 -10.39 -11.80 7.91
C SER A 67 -11.89 -11.99 8.15
N ILE A 68 -12.78 -11.34 7.39
CA ILE A 68 -14.22 -11.30 7.67
C ILE A 68 -15.02 -12.22 6.72
N GLU A 69 -14.71 -12.22 5.43
CA GLU A 69 -15.51 -12.97 4.44
C GLU A 69 -15.25 -14.48 4.49
N ASN A 70 -14.02 -14.92 4.76
CA ASN A 70 -13.72 -16.35 4.87
C ASN A 70 -14.36 -16.97 6.12
N TYR A 71 -14.46 -16.21 7.21
CA TYR A 71 -15.16 -16.63 8.42
C TYR A 71 -16.67 -16.84 8.15
N LEU A 72 -17.32 -15.90 7.46
CA LEU A 72 -18.77 -15.91 7.24
C LEU A 72 -19.24 -16.91 6.16
N LYS A 73 -18.45 -17.14 5.10
CA LYS A 73 -18.87 -18.03 4.01
C LYS A 73 -18.96 -19.50 4.42
N ILE A 74 -18.20 -19.89 5.44
CA ILE A 74 -18.03 -21.29 5.82
C ILE A 74 -18.98 -21.65 6.96
N PHE A 75 -19.15 -20.76 7.95
CA PHE A 75 -20.15 -20.90 9.02
C PHE A 75 -21.59 -21.01 8.50
N ASN A 76 -21.91 -20.31 7.41
CA ASN A 76 -23.28 -20.27 6.87
C ASN A 76 -23.64 -21.48 5.97
N SER A 77 -22.85 -22.55 5.98
CA SER A 77 -23.06 -23.73 5.11
C SER A 77 -23.52 -25.02 5.84
N GLU A 78 -24.04 -24.91 7.07
CA GLU A 78 -24.65 -26.02 7.85
C GLU A 78 -25.80 -26.68 7.06
N ASP A 79 -25.96 -28.01 6.94
CA ASP A 79 -25.85 -29.12 7.91
C ASP A 79 -24.90 -30.25 7.43
N VAL A 80 -23.85 -30.67 8.17
CA VAL A 80 -23.18 -31.96 7.83
C VAL A 80 -22.46 -32.70 8.99
N CYS A 81 -22.59 -34.04 8.96
CA CYS A 81 -22.07 -35.11 9.85
C CYS A 81 -20.53 -35.30 9.89
N LEU A 82 -20.03 -35.93 10.98
CA LEU A 82 -18.62 -36.07 11.42
C LEU A 82 -17.54 -36.39 10.35
N PRO A 83 -17.69 -37.39 9.44
CA PRO A 83 -16.63 -37.73 8.48
C PRO A 83 -16.39 -36.65 7.41
N ILE A 84 -17.43 -35.83 7.15
CA ILE A 84 -17.34 -34.71 6.22
C ILE A 84 -16.68 -33.51 6.90
N VAL A 85 -16.65 -33.46 8.24
CA VAL A 85 -15.98 -32.41 9.02
C VAL A 85 -14.46 -32.50 8.85
N THR A 86 -13.87 -33.70 8.77
CA THR A 86 -12.41 -33.89 8.64
C THR A 86 -11.89 -33.46 7.26
N VAL A 87 -12.52 -33.91 6.17
CA VAL A 87 -12.17 -33.49 4.81
C VAL A 87 -12.40 -31.98 4.63
N LYS A 88 -13.49 -31.45 5.18
CA LYS A 88 -13.75 -30.00 5.18
C LYS A 88 -12.72 -29.22 6.00
N SER A 89 -12.15 -29.79 7.06
CA SER A 89 -11.11 -29.14 7.89
C SER A 89 -9.79 -28.98 7.13
N GLU A 90 -9.37 -30.01 6.39
CA GLU A 90 -8.18 -29.95 5.55
C GLU A 90 -8.35 -28.97 4.37
N GLU A 91 -9.49 -29.04 3.68
CA GLU A 91 -9.84 -28.09 2.63
C GLU A 91 -9.92 -26.64 3.15
N LEU A 92 -10.44 -26.47 4.38
CA LEU A 92 -10.49 -25.19 5.06
C LEU A 92 -9.09 -24.66 5.38
N HIS A 93 -8.21 -25.51 5.92
CA HIS A 93 -6.84 -25.12 6.23
C HIS A 93 -6.09 -24.67 4.97
N GLU A 94 -6.20 -25.41 3.87
CA GLU A 94 -5.58 -25.01 2.59
C GLU A 94 -6.25 -23.79 1.95
N ALA A 95 -7.56 -23.62 2.07
CA ALA A 95 -8.24 -22.40 1.62
C ALA A 95 -7.79 -21.17 2.42
N ILE A 96 -7.69 -21.27 3.75
CA ILE A 96 -7.19 -20.19 4.62
C ILE A 96 -5.75 -19.84 4.26
N LYS A 97 -4.89 -20.85 4.11
CA LYS A 97 -3.48 -20.66 3.73
C LYS A 97 -3.33 -20.04 2.35
N GLY A 98 -4.11 -20.49 1.36
CA GLY A 98 -4.14 -19.92 0.01
C GLY A 98 -4.60 -18.46 0.01
N CYS A 99 -5.68 -18.14 0.73
CA CYS A 99 -6.19 -16.77 0.82
C CYS A 99 -5.21 -15.82 1.51
N THR A 100 -4.50 -16.29 2.54
CA THR A 100 -3.61 -15.46 3.35
C THR A 100 -2.22 -15.31 2.73
N ALA A 101 -1.72 -16.29 1.98
CA ALA A 101 -0.43 -16.24 1.30
C ALA A 101 -0.26 -14.99 0.42
N SER A 102 -1.30 -14.62 -0.34
CA SER A 102 -1.29 -13.43 -1.18
C SER A 102 -1.14 -12.13 -0.38
N THR A 103 -1.74 -12.08 0.82
CA THR A 103 -1.68 -10.92 1.72
C THR A 103 -0.30 -10.81 2.35
N PHE A 104 0.28 -11.92 2.83
CA PHE A 104 1.64 -11.94 3.38
C PHE A 104 2.69 -11.57 2.33
N GLN A 105 2.57 -12.09 1.11
CA GLN A 105 3.47 -11.74 0.01
C GLN A 105 3.42 -10.24 -0.30
N LYS A 106 2.23 -9.64 -0.38
CA LYS A 106 2.06 -8.19 -0.59
C LYS A 106 2.69 -7.39 0.56
N GLY A 107 2.48 -7.81 1.81
CA GLY A 107 3.10 -7.18 2.97
C GLY A 107 4.64 -7.20 2.91
N GLN A 108 5.24 -8.35 2.57
CA GLN A 108 6.69 -8.48 2.42
C GLN A 108 7.24 -7.60 1.29
N THR A 109 6.57 -7.57 0.14
CA THR A 109 6.95 -6.70 -0.98
C THR A 109 6.94 -5.22 -0.58
N LEU A 110 5.94 -4.78 0.18
CA LEU A 110 5.87 -3.40 0.70
C LEU A 110 7.01 -3.08 1.66
N VAL A 111 7.36 -4.03 2.55
CA VAL A 111 8.51 -3.87 3.47
C VAL A 111 9.82 -3.77 2.69
N ALA A 112 9.99 -4.57 1.64
CA ALA A 112 11.21 -4.53 0.81
C ALA A 112 11.36 -3.21 0.01
N LYS A 113 10.25 -2.56 -0.31
CA LYS A 113 10.23 -1.24 -0.99
C LYS A 113 10.43 -0.07 -0.02
N ALA A 114 10.39 -0.31 1.28
CA ALA A 114 10.43 0.73 2.27
C ALA A 114 11.85 1.00 2.74
N ASP A 115 12.19 2.28 2.91
CA ASP A 115 13.45 2.66 3.54
C ASP A 115 13.50 2.15 4.99
N CYS A 116 14.68 1.74 5.44
CA CYS A 116 14.91 1.10 6.75
C CYS A 116 14.49 1.93 7.97
N HIS A 117 14.21 3.23 7.79
CA HIS A 117 13.80 4.16 8.86
C HIS A 117 12.33 4.57 8.79
N SER A 118 11.53 3.96 7.91
CA SER A 118 10.18 4.42 7.64
C SER A 118 9.16 3.90 8.65
N SER A 119 8.44 4.82 9.31
CA SER A 119 7.49 4.51 10.40
C SER A 119 6.30 3.63 9.97
N TRP A 120 5.92 3.68 8.69
CA TRP A 120 4.85 2.85 8.11
C TRP A 120 5.17 1.35 8.02
N VAL A 121 6.45 0.93 8.00
CA VAL A 121 6.85 -0.50 8.03
C VAL A 121 6.34 -1.17 9.29
N THR A 122 6.32 -0.44 10.41
CA THR A 122 5.75 -0.92 11.66
C THR A 122 4.25 -1.21 11.51
N GLY A 123 3.51 -0.39 10.75
CA GLY A 123 2.09 -0.61 10.46
C GLY A 123 1.84 -1.85 9.62
N ILE A 124 2.69 -2.11 8.61
CA ILE A 124 2.61 -3.30 7.77
C ILE A 124 2.85 -4.56 8.60
N HIS A 125 3.91 -4.60 9.42
CA HIS A 125 4.18 -5.74 10.31
C HIS A 125 3.02 -6.01 11.28
N LYS A 126 2.48 -4.97 11.92
CA LYS A 126 1.31 -5.11 12.82
C LYS A 126 0.09 -5.70 12.13
N MET A 127 -0.17 -5.33 10.87
CA MET A 127 -1.28 -5.90 10.11
C MET A 127 -1.01 -7.35 9.73
N MET A 128 0.21 -7.70 9.32
CA MET A 128 0.58 -9.09 9.05
C MET A 128 0.43 -9.96 10.32
N GLU A 129 0.85 -9.48 11.48
CA GLU A 129 0.64 -10.15 12.78
C GLU A 129 -0.86 -10.27 13.15
N TYR A 130 -1.66 -9.26 12.82
CA TYR A 130 -3.11 -9.32 13.02
C TYR A 130 -3.75 -10.42 12.15
N VAL A 131 -3.41 -10.47 10.86
CA VAL A 131 -3.88 -11.51 9.95
C VAL A 131 -3.44 -12.89 10.45
N GLN A 132 -2.18 -13.04 10.87
CA GLN A 132 -1.69 -14.32 11.42
C GLN A 132 -2.51 -14.75 12.65
N ARG A 133 -2.74 -13.84 13.61
CA ARG A 133 -3.55 -14.16 14.79
C ARG A 133 -4.97 -14.59 14.45
N LYS A 134 -5.57 -14.01 13.40
CA LYS A 134 -6.91 -14.39 12.91
C LYS A 134 -6.90 -15.77 12.26
N VAL A 135 -5.85 -16.08 11.50
CA VAL A 135 -5.63 -17.42 10.95
C VAL A 135 -5.47 -18.45 12.07
N ASP A 136 -4.63 -18.18 13.06
CA ASP A 136 -4.40 -19.09 14.18
C ASP A 136 -5.69 -19.34 14.99
N GLN A 137 -6.53 -18.31 15.16
CA GLN A 137 -7.84 -18.44 15.79
C GLN A 137 -8.78 -19.33 14.97
N LEU A 138 -8.81 -19.17 13.65
CA LEU A 138 -9.62 -20.00 12.75
C LEU A 138 -9.17 -21.47 12.77
N ILE A 139 -7.87 -21.72 12.73
CA ILE A 139 -7.30 -23.07 12.77
C ILE A 139 -7.66 -23.76 14.10
N ARG A 140 -7.56 -23.06 15.23
CA ARG A 140 -7.92 -23.59 16.56
C ARG A 140 -9.42 -23.87 16.74
N GLN A 141 -10.28 -23.27 15.92
CA GLN A 141 -11.71 -23.53 15.94
C GLN A 141 -12.09 -24.79 15.13
N CYS A 142 -11.17 -25.31 14.32
CA CYS A 142 -11.33 -26.65 13.76
C CYS A 142 -11.05 -27.69 14.85
N PRO A 143 -11.94 -28.68 15.04
CA PRO A 143 -11.63 -29.79 15.93
C PRO A 143 -10.45 -30.59 15.36
N ASP A 144 -9.33 -30.60 16.08
CA ASP A 144 -8.30 -31.62 15.89
C ASP A 144 -8.92 -32.97 16.22
N TYR A 145 -9.06 -33.82 15.20
CA TYR A 145 -9.34 -35.22 15.44
C TYR A 145 -8.02 -35.89 15.85
N GLU A 146 -7.64 -35.78 17.13
CA GLU A 146 -6.73 -36.77 17.70
C GLU A 146 -7.51 -38.08 17.88
N GLU A 147 -6.95 -39.15 17.33
CA GLU A 147 -7.49 -40.51 17.20
C GLU A 147 -8.16 -41.04 18.48
N LEU A 148 -9.36 -41.62 18.32
CA LEU A 148 -9.94 -42.62 19.22
C LEU A 148 -10.40 -43.85 18.44
#